data_AF-A0A7J6CYW3-F1
#
_entry.id   AF-A0A7J6CYW3-F1
#
_cell.length_a   1.000
_cell.length_b   1.000
_cell.length_c   1.000
_cell.angle_alpha   90.00
_cell.angle_beta   90.00
_cell.angle_gamma   90.00
#
_symmetry.space_group_name_H-M   'P 1'
#
loop_
_entity.id
_entity.type
_entity.pdbx_description
1 polymer ?
#
loop_
_entity_poly.entity_id
_entity_poly.type
_entity_poly.pdbx_seq_one_letter_code
_entity_poly.pdbx_strand_id
1 'polypeptide(L)'
;MMKTALLLVLLKALIAVASSQTHVFYFVPVNLSWPGAQAHCRQHYTDLATIDDQKDYEELLKTVNADFKGEWIWTGLYRTSGTAPWIWSDQSQSTFRSWGDGQPNNHGGTQHCVATSLSGTFNDADCYIQYAAVCYNKRRRQTVRLTVKSSQNVNDPEVKNTILAKIEQMLKENGFAEDVKLSYRNQSDGNIFQNTEQKINVTEQTFL
;
A
#
# COMPACT_ATOMS: atom_id res chain seq x y z
N MET A 1 39.08 -20.48 -14.81
CA MET A 1 39.10 -19.81 -13.49
C MET A 1 38.12 -18.64 -13.53
N MET A 2 36.88 -18.83 -13.09
CA MET A 2 35.92 -17.74 -12.94
C MET A 2 36.39 -16.86 -11.79
N LYS A 3 36.78 -15.61 -12.09
CA LYS A 3 37.04 -14.61 -11.06
C LYS A 3 35.71 -14.31 -10.37
N THR A 4 35.53 -14.76 -9.14
CA THR A 4 34.41 -14.34 -8.29
C THR A 4 34.54 -12.83 -8.05
N ALA A 5 33.76 -12.03 -8.76
CA ALA A 5 33.70 -10.58 -8.57
C ALA A 5 32.96 -10.28 -7.25
N LEU A 6 33.59 -9.49 -6.39
CA LEU A 6 33.04 -9.13 -5.08
C LEU A 6 32.09 -7.93 -5.25
N LEU A 7 30.80 -8.12 -4.96
CA LEU A 7 29.82 -7.04 -4.91
C LEU A 7 29.69 -6.54 -3.45
N LEU A 8 30.11 -5.30 -3.18
CA LEU A 8 30.02 -4.70 -1.84
C LEU A 8 28.89 -3.67 -1.82
N VAL A 9 27.76 -4.01 -1.20
CA VAL A 9 26.65 -3.08 -0.96
C VAL A 9 26.94 -2.31 0.34
N LEU A 10 27.33 -1.04 0.23
CA LEU A 10 27.58 -0.17 1.38
C LEU A 10 26.39 0.79 1.55
N LEU A 11 25.58 0.57 2.58
CA LEU A 11 24.57 1.53 3.01
C LEU A 11 25.23 2.75 3.65
N LYS A 12 25.61 3.75 2.83
CA LYS A 12 25.88 5.10 3.37
C LYS A 12 24.54 5.81 3.56
N ALA A 13 24.14 5.97 4.81
CA ALA A 13 22.93 6.66 5.21
C ALA A 13 23.02 8.17 4.90
N LEU A 14 22.53 8.58 3.72
CA LEU A 14 21.99 9.93 3.47
C LEU A 14 20.47 9.76 3.39
N ILE A 15 19.83 9.70 4.56
CA ILE A 15 18.44 9.26 4.72
C ILE A 15 17.50 10.38 4.28
N ALA A 16 17.15 10.40 3.00
CA ALA A 16 15.88 10.94 2.56
C ALA A 16 14.90 9.77 2.43
N VAL A 17 14.34 9.31 3.56
CA VAL A 17 13.28 8.29 3.55
C VAL A 17 11.97 9.00 3.21
N ALA A 18 11.52 8.83 1.98
CA ALA A 18 10.15 9.16 1.62
C ALA A 18 9.28 7.97 2.06
N SER A 19 8.42 8.21 3.06
CA SER A 19 7.40 7.26 3.51
C SER A 19 6.06 7.64 2.89
N SER A 20 5.42 6.69 2.23
CA SER A 20 4.05 6.82 1.74
C SER A 20 3.24 5.64 2.27
N GLN A 21 2.00 5.91 2.68
CA GLN A 21 1.06 4.89 3.10
C GLN A 21 0.12 4.59 1.94
N THR A 22 -0.12 3.32 1.67
CA THR A 22 -1.05 2.86 0.62
C THR A 22 -1.94 1.79 1.20
N HIS A 23 -3.21 1.78 0.79
CA HIS A 23 -4.13 0.72 1.17
C HIS A 23 -4.05 -0.49 0.25
N VAL A 24 -4.28 -1.66 0.83
CA VAL A 24 -4.50 -2.90 0.08
C VAL A 24 -5.80 -3.50 0.57
N PHE A 25 -6.72 -3.70 -0.37
CA PHE A 25 -8.08 -4.11 -0.10
C PHE A 25 -8.25 -5.63 -0.23
N TYR A 26 -9.18 -6.18 0.55
CA TYR A 26 -9.50 -7.60 0.58
C TYR A 26 -11.02 -7.78 0.63
N PHE A 27 -11.58 -8.40 -0.39
CA PHE A 27 -13.02 -8.67 -0.45
C PHE A 27 -13.39 -9.86 0.45
N VAL A 28 -14.40 -9.67 1.27
CA VAL A 28 -14.96 -10.68 2.18
C VAL A 28 -16.38 -11.03 1.71
N PRO A 29 -16.55 -12.14 0.97
CA PRO A 29 -17.82 -12.53 0.36
C PRO A 29 -18.79 -13.20 1.37
N VAL A 30 -18.80 -12.72 2.61
CA VAL A 30 -19.67 -13.23 3.67
C VAL A 30 -20.57 -12.09 4.13
N ASN A 31 -21.88 -12.32 4.12
CA ASN A 31 -22.84 -11.31 4.54
C ASN A 31 -22.82 -11.17 6.06
N LEU A 32 -22.51 -9.97 6.54
CA LEU A 32 -22.37 -9.61 7.94
C LEU A 32 -23.06 -8.25 8.18
N SER A 33 -23.48 -8.00 9.43
CA SER A 33 -23.77 -6.63 9.87
C SER A 33 -22.49 -5.80 9.82
N TRP A 34 -22.60 -4.48 9.71
CA TRP A 34 -21.43 -3.59 9.75
C TRP A 34 -20.51 -3.84 10.96
N PRO A 35 -21.00 -3.93 12.22
CA PRO A 35 -20.12 -4.25 13.35
C PRO A 35 -19.52 -5.66 13.26
N GLY A 36 -20.25 -6.63 12.72
CA GLY A 36 -19.72 -7.99 12.48
C GLY A 36 -18.60 -8.00 11.44
N ALA A 37 -18.77 -7.26 10.34
CA ALA A 37 -17.77 -7.08 9.31
C ALA A 37 -16.54 -6.35 9.84
N GLN A 38 -16.72 -5.31 10.66
CA GLN A 38 -15.62 -4.62 11.33
C GLN A 38 -14.81 -5.55 12.23
N ALA A 39 -15.50 -6.35 13.06
CA ALA A 39 -14.84 -7.33 13.92
C ALA A 39 -14.04 -8.36 13.11
N HIS A 40 -14.64 -8.89 12.02
CA HIS A 40 -13.95 -9.79 11.10
C HIS A 40 -12.70 -9.14 10.49
N CYS A 41 -12.82 -7.90 10.01
CA CYS A 41 -11.69 -7.20 9.42
C CYS A 41 -10.57 -6.94 10.43
N ARG A 42 -10.89 -6.57 11.68
CA ARG A 42 -9.87 -6.37 12.74
C ARG A 42 -9.22 -7.65 13.23
N GLN A 43 -9.89 -8.80 13.05
CA GLN A 43 -9.32 -10.10 13.39
C GLN A 43 -8.27 -10.57 12.37
N HIS A 44 -8.43 -10.21 11.09
CA HIS A 44 -7.63 -10.75 9.99
C HIS A 44 -6.80 -9.71 9.21
N TYR A 45 -7.13 -8.43 9.36
CA TYR A 45 -6.59 -7.29 8.63
C TYR A 45 -6.46 -6.07 9.57
N THR A 46 -6.31 -4.87 9.02
CA THR A 46 -6.23 -3.63 9.81
C THR A 46 -7.62 -3.18 10.28
N ASP A 47 -8.56 -2.97 9.36
CA ASP A 47 -9.97 -2.60 9.65
C ASP A 47 -10.83 -2.80 8.39
N LEU A 48 -12.12 -2.47 8.45
CA LEU A 48 -12.96 -2.24 7.26
C LEU A 48 -12.36 -1.15 6.39
N ALA A 49 -12.57 -1.25 5.07
CA ALA A 49 -11.96 -0.38 4.06
C ALA A 49 -12.04 1.11 4.41
N THR A 50 -10.87 1.73 4.57
CA THR A 50 -10.67 3.19 4.57
C THR A 50 -10.20 3.59 3.18
N ILE A 51 -10.78 4.66 2.63
CA ILE A 51 -10.49 5.14 1.28
C ILE A 51 -9.95 6.57 1.42
N ASP A 52 -8.70 6.81 1.03
CA ASP A 52 -8.09 8.14 1.17
C ASP A 52 -8.34 9.03 -0.05
N ASP A 53 -8.44 8.44 -1.24
CA ASP A 53 -8.61 9.15 -2.50
C ASP A 53 -9.29 8.28 -3.57
N GLN A 54 -9.46 8.86 -4.77
CA GLN A 54 -10.07 8.20 -5.91
C GLN A 54 -9.31 6.94 -6.35
N LYS A 55 -7.98 6.93 -6.22
CA LYS A 55 -7.17 5.79 -6.63
C LYS A 55 -7.38 4.61 -5.69
N ASP A 56 -7.41 4.86 -4.39
CA ASP A 56 -7.79 3.85 -3.41
C ASP A 56 -9.17 3.26 -3.75
N TYR A 57 -10.13 4.12 -4.10
CA TYR A 57 -11.48 3.65 -4.40
C TYR A 57 -11.54 2.76 -5.65
N GLU A 58 -10.81 3.12 -6.71
CA GLU A 58 -10.69 2.30 -7.92
C GLU A 58 -10.04 0.94 -7.62
N GLU A 59 -9.00 0.89 -6.77
CA GLU A 59 -8.35 -0.36 -6.37
C GLU A 59 -9.28 -1.23 -5.51
N LEU A 60 -10.10 -0.61 -4.64
CA LEU A 60 -11.13 -1.31 -3.89
C LEU A 60 -12.13 -1.99 -4.82
N LEU A 61 -12.68 -1.25 -5.80
CA LEU A 61 -13.70 -1.79 -6.72
C LEU A 61 -13.16 -2.95 -7.57
N LYS A 62 -11.87 -2.90 -7.96
CA LYS A 62 -11.21 -4.01 -8.68
C LYS A 62 -11.04 -5.27 -7.83
N THR A 63 -11.06 -5.16 -6.51
CA THR A 63 -10.86 -6.29 -5.60
C THR A 63 -12.11 -7.17 -5.49
N VAL A 64 -13.28 -6.62 -5.77
CA VAL A 64 -14.53 -7.37 -5.69
C VAL A 64 -14.64 -8.34 -6.87
N ASN A 65 -14.93 -9.61 -6.58
CA ASN A 65 -15.01 -10.66 -7.60
C ASN A 65 -16.13 -10.36 -8.62
N ALA A 66 -15.86 -10.57 -9.91
CA ALA A 66 -16.85 -10.47 -11.00
C ALA A 66 -18.08 -11.38 -10.80
N ASP A 67 -17.93 -12.46 -10.03
CA ASP A 67 -19.04 -13.37 -9.71
C ASP A 67 -19.93 -12.87 -8.56
N PHE A 68 -19.56 -11.79 -7.87
CA PHE A 68 -20.38 -11.21 -6.80
C PHE A 68 -21.71 -10.72 -7.38
N LYS A 69 -22.81 -11.26 -6.84
CA LYS A 69 -24.19 -10.91 -7.25
C LYS A 69 -24.89 -9.96 -6.28
N GLY A 70 -24.24 -9.59 -5.19
CA GLY A 70 -24.78 -8.61 -4.26
C GLY A 70 -24.64 -7.18 -4.81
N GLU A 71 -25.52 -6.30 -4.35
CA GLU A 71 -25.55 -4.90 -4.78
C GLU A 71 -24.64 -4.01 -3.93
N TRP A 72 -24.56 -4.29 -2.62
CA TRP A 72 -23.95 -3.43 -1.62
C TRP A 72 -22.87 -4.14 -0.82
N ILE A 73 -21.83 -3.39 -0.48
CA ILE A 73 -20.63 -3.90 0.20
C ILE A 73 -20.22 -2.92 1.30
N TRP A 74 -20.04 -3.39 2.52
CA TRP A 74 -19.65 -2.55 3.65
C TRP A 74 -18.25 -1.93 3.45
N THR A 75 -18.17 -0.65 3.82
CA THR A 75 -16.92 0.12 3.98
C THR A 75 -16.72 0.50 5.43
N GLY A 76 -15.56 1.04 5.80
CA GLY A 76 -15.28 1.49 7.17
C GLY A 76 -15.96 2.80 7.56
N LEU A 77 -16.70 3.45 6.67
CA LEU A 77 -17.30 4.75 6.94
C LEU A 77 -18.60 4.59 7.74
N TYR A 78 -18.69 5.30 8.87
CA TYR A 78 -19.86 5.27 9.75
C TYR A 78 -20.03 6.60 10.50
N ARG A 79 -21.15 6.74 11.21
CA ARG A 79 -21.41 7.83 12.17
C ARG A 79 -22.13 7.27 13.39
N THR A 80 -22.08 7.99 14.51
CA THR A 80 -22.70 7.53 15.76
C THR A 80 -24.16 7.93 15.91
N SER A 81 -24.63 8.92 15.14
CA SER A 81 -26.02 9.36 15.08
C SER A 81 -26.28 10.12 13.77
N GLY A 82 -27.55 10.38 13.44
CA GLY A 82 -27.93 11.13 12.23
C GLY A 82 -27.32 12.53 12.10
N THR A 83 -26.88 13.14 13.20
CA THR A 83 -26.25 14.47 13.22
C THR A 83 -24.74 14.42 13.43
N ALA A 84 -24.16 13.25 13.71
CA ALA A 84 -22.74 13.08 13.90
C ALA A 84 -21.99 13.13 12.56
N PRO A 85 -20.72 13.60 12.56
CA PRO A 85 -19.90 13.57 11.35
C PRO A 85 -19.59 12.12 10.93
N TRP A 86 -19.41 11.93 9.62
CA TRP A 86 -18.93 10.67 9.07
C TRP A 86 -17.44 10.48 9.35
N ILE A 87 -17.10 9.36 9.96
CA ILE A 87 -15.73 8.99 10.34
C ILE A 87 -15.38 7.59 9.84
N TRP A 88 -14.12 7.39 9.50
CA TRP A 88 -13.61 6.06 9.16
C TRP A 88 -13.35 5.25 10.43
N SER A 89 -13.65 3.96 10.40
CA SER A 89 -13.53 3.04 11.54
C SER A 89 -12.11 2.89 12.08
N ASP A 90 -11.12 3.10 11.22
CA ASP A 90 -9.70 3.09 11.57
C ASP A 90 -9.20 4.41 12.18
N GLN A 91 -10.09 5.39 12.35
CA GLN A 91 -9.81 6.75 12.82
C GLN A 91 -8.96 7.59 11.85
N SER A 92 -8.87 7.21 10.56
CA SER A 92 -8.27 8.05 9.53
C SER A 92 -9.05 9.37 9.37
N GLN A 93 -8.31 10.43 9.06
CA GLN A 93 -8.86 11.76 8.80
C GLN A 93 -9.29 11.95 7.33
N SER A 94 -9.35 10.88 6.53
CA SER A 94 -9.78 10.98 5.14
C SER A 94 -11.18 11.60 5.00
N THR A 95 -11.27 12.61 4.13
CA THR A 95 -12.49 13.30 3.76
C THR A 95 -13.12 12.75 2.46
N PHE A 96 -12.58 11.66 1.89
CA PHE A 96 -13.08 11.10 0.63
C PHE A 96 -14.51 10.59 0.79
N ARG A 97 -15.42 11.03 -0.08
CA ARG A 97 -16.82 10.59 -0.12
C ARG A 97 -17.26 10.48 -1.57
N SER A 98 -17.87 9.35 -1.94
CA SER A 98 -18.44 9.13 -3.28
C SER A 98 -19.94 8.90 -3.19
N TRP A 99 -20.68 9.81 -2.54
CA TRP A 99 -22.12 9.66 -2.36
C TRP A 99 -22.85 9.48 -3.68
N GLY A 100 -23.75 8.50 -3.74
CA GLY A 100 -24.69 8.37 -4.85
C GLY A 100 -25.73 9.50 -4.83
N ASP A 101 -26.46 9.63 -5.93
CA ASP A 101 -27.51 10.63 -6.07
C ASP A 101 -28.54 10.50 -4.95
N GLY A 102 -28.80 11.61 -4.25
CA GLY A 102 -29.75 11.67 -3.13
C GLY A 102 -29.22 11.11 -1.80
N GLN A 103 -27.94 10.71 -1.71
CA GLN A 103 -27.31 10.19 -0.49
C GLN A 103 -26.37 11.21 0.19
N PRO A 104 -26.14 11.10 1.50
CA PRO A 104 -26.83 10.23 2.46
C PRO A 104 -28.22 10.78 2.81
N ASN A 105 -29.24 9.93 2.89
CA ASN A 105 -30.63 10.37 3.15
C ASN A 105 -31.15 10.05 4.55
N ASN A 106 -30.42 9.25 5.34
CA ASN A 106 -30.82 8.80 6.66
C ASN A 106 -32.26 8.28 6.75
N HIS A 107 -32.68 7.46 5.78
CA HIS A 107 -34.03 6.92 5.71
C HIS A 107 -34.44 6.26 7.03
N GLY A 108 -35.60 6.65 7.56
CA GLY A 108 -36.10 6.15 8.84
C GLY A 108 -35.28 6.56 10.08
N GLY A 109 -34.22 7.35 9.92
CA GLY A 109 -33.38 7.82 11.01
C GLY A 109 -32.40 6.77 11.57
N THR A 110 -32.18 5.65 10.87
CA THR A 110 -31.34 4.54 11.37
C THR A 110 -30.09 4.26 10.52
N GLN A 111 -29.88 5.00 9.43
CA GLN A 111 -28.82 4.71 8.48
C GLN A 111 -27.51 5.41 8.88
N HIS A 112 -26.69 4.68 9.63
CA HIS A 112 -25.48 5.21 10.25
C HIS A 112 -24.18 4.54 9.75
N CYS A 113 -24.29 3.60 8.82
CA CYS A 113 -23.15 2.88 8.23
C CYS A 113 -23.18 3.01 6.71
N VAL A 114 -22.02 2.93 6.05
CA VAL A 114 -21.94 3.17 4.60
C VAL A 114 -21.56 1.93 3.84
N ALA A 115 -22.36 1.61 2.84
CA ALA A 115 -22.04 0.61 1.83
C ALA A 115 -21.70 1.28 0.50
N THR A 116 -20.83 0.64 -0.27
CA THR A 116 -20.53 1.00 -1.66
C THR A 116 -21.20 0.02 -2.61
N SER A 117 -21.66 0.53 -3.75
CA SER A 117 -22.06 -0.26 -4.90
C SER A 117 -20.85 -0.63 -5.76
N LEU A 118 -21.02 -1.58 -6.68
CA LEU A 118 -20.03 -1.90 -7.72
C LEU A 118 -19.88 -0.78 -8.77
N SER A 119 -20.86 0.11 -8.88
CA SER A 119 -20.80 1.26 -9.81
C SER A 119 -20.04 2.45 -9.22
N GLY A 120 -19.50 2.34 -8.01
CA GLY A 120 -18.66 3.39 -7.41
C GLY A 120 -19.46 4.48 -6.70
N THR A 121 -20.60 4.14 -6.10
CA THR A 121 -21.40 5.08 -5.30
C THR A 121 -21.64 4.59 -3.88
N PHE A 122 -21.62 5.51 -2.92
CA PHE A 122 -21.91 5.28 -1.51
C PHE A 122 -23.39 5.48 -1.21
N ASN A 123 -23.88 4.67 -0.28
CA ASN A 123 -25.21 4.75 0.29
C ASN A 123 -25.11 4.59 1.81
N ASP A 124 -25.77 5.44 2.59
CA ASP A 124 -25.97 5.14 4.01
C ASP A 124 -27.05 4.08 4.18
N ALA A 125 -26.82 3.18 5.12
CA ALA A 125 -27.65 2.02 5.38
C ALA A 125 -27.72 1.73 6.88
N ASP A 126 -28.77 1.01 7.27
CA ASP A 126 -28.90 0.50 8.62
C ASP A 126 -27.75 -0.49 8.89
N CYS A 127 -26.99 -0.23 9.94
CA CYS A 127 -25.77 -0.96 10.29
C CYS A 127 -25.99 -2.47 10.49
N TYR A 128 -27.22 -2.92 10.73
CA TYR A 128 -27.53 -4.32 10.98
C TYR A 128 -27.98 -5.10 9.74
N ILE A 129 -28.08 -4.44 8.57
CA ILE A 129 -28.28 -5.13 7.29
C ILE A 129 -27.07 -6.04 7.00
N GLN A 130 -27.34 -7.19 6.39
CA GLN A 130 -26.33 -8.20 6.08
C GLN A 130 -25.77 -7.97 4.67
N TYR A 131 -24.56 -7.43 4.58
CA TYR A 131 -23.83 -7.24 3.31
C TYR A 131 -22.46 -7.89 3.38
N ALA A 132 -21.90 -8.21 2.21
CA ALA A 132 -20.48 -8.50 2.07
C ALA A 132 -19.66 -7.27 2.50
N ALA A 133 -18.35 -7.43 2.67
CA ALA A 133 -17.48 -6.34 3.13
C ALA A 133 -16.16 -6.27 2.36
N VAL A 134 -15.50 -5.13 2.45
CA VAL A 134 -14.09 -5.02 2.08
C VAL A 134 -13.29 -4.63 3.31
N CYS A 135 -12.28 -5.43 3.64
CA CYS A 135 -11.27 -5.09 4.63
C CYS A 135 -10.08 -4.43 3.95
N TYR A 136 -9.19 -3.78 4.72
CA TYR A 136 -7.93 -3.31 4.17
C TYR A 136 -6.76 -3.50 5.13
N ASN A 137 -5.55 -3.42 4.57
CA ASN A 137 -4.31 -3.27 5.32
C ASN A 137 -3.59 -1.97 4.94
N LYS A 138 -2.97 -1.32 5.93
CA LYS A 138 -2.02 -0.22 5.70
C LYS A 138 -0.68 -0.79 5.30
N ARG A 139 -0.26 -0.56 4.05
CA ARG A 139 1.12 -0.83 3.62
C ARG A 139 1.95 0.44 3.71
N ARG A 140 3.06 0.36 4.44
CA ARG A 140 4.07 1.44 4.47
C ARG A 140 5.08 1.18 3.36
N ARG A 141 5.09 2.05 2.35
CA ARG A 141 6.13 2.06 1.32
C ARG A 141 7.24 3.01 1.78
N GLN A 142 8.41 2.45 2.04
CA GLN A 142 9.62 3.23 2.30
C GLN A 142 10.50 3.23 1.06
N THR A 143 10.86 4.41 0.56
CA THR A 143 11.86 4.53 -0.50
C THR A 143 13.20 4.86 0.12
N VAL A 144 14.19 3.99 -0.12
CA VAL A 144 15.57 4.18 0.35
C VAL A 144 16.47 4.39 -0.86
N ARG A 145 17.35 5.40 -0.78
CA ARG A 145 18.44 5.59 -1.75
C ARG A 145 19.67 4.84 -1.26
N LEU A 146 20.24 4.01 -2.14
CA LEU A 146 21.39 3.17 -1.84
C LEU A 146 22.56 3.52 -2.77
N THR A 147 23.78 3.45 -2.24
CA THR A 147 25.00 3.51 -3.02
C THR A 147 25.58 2.10 -3.14
N VAL A 148 25.72 1.60 -4.37
CA VAL A 148 26.31 0.28 -4.63
C VAL A 148 27.71 0.47 -5.18
N LYS A 149 28.70 -0.18 -4.57
CA LYS A 149 30.06 -0.24 -5.11
C LYS A 149 30.25 -1.60 -5.78
N SER A 150 30.49 -1.58 -7.09
CA SER A 150 30.67 -2.78 -7.89
C SER A 150 31.72 -2.54 -8.97
N SER A 151 32.49 -3.57 -9.29
CA SER A 151 33.32 -3.59 -10.50
C SER A 151 32.53 -4.02 -11.75
N GLN A 152 31.29 -4.51 -11.57
CA GLN A 152 30.39 -4.93 -12.64
C GLN A 152 29.39 -3.83 -12.97
N ASN A 153 28.81 -3.88 -14.17
CA ASN A 153 27.72 -3.00 -14.56
C ASN A 153 26.50 -3.24 -13.66
N VAL A 154 26.21 -2.31 -12.76
CA VAL A 154 25.07 -2.41 -11.83
C VAL A 154 23.71 -2.29 -12.51
N ASN A 155 23.67 -1.84 -13.77
CA ASN A 155 22.44 -1.81 -14.56
C ASN A 155 22.16 -3.12 -15.31
N ASP A 156 23.09 -4.09 -15.28
CA ASP A 156 22.88 -5.44 -15.82
C ASP A 156 21.77 -6.20 -15.05
N PRO A 157 20.85 -6.91 -15.74
CA PRO A 157 19.74 -7.62 -15.08
C PRO A 157 20.16 -8.65 -14.02
N GLU A 158 21.22 -9.43 -14.26
CA GLU A 158 21.68 -10.45 -13.32
C GLU A 158 22.32 -9.80 -12.08
N VAL A 159 23.08 -8.72 -12.30
CA VAL A 159 23.67 -7.92 -11.22
C VAL A 159 22.57 -7.25 -10.38
N LYS A 160 21.52 -6.69 -11.01
CA LYS A 160 20.33 -6.14 -10.33
C LYS A 160 19.66 -7.19 -9.44
N ASN A 161 19.40 -8.38 -9.98
CA ASN A 161 18.77 -9.46 -9.20
C ASN A 161 19.64 -9.86 -8.00
N THR A 162 20.97 -9.92 -8.19
CA THR A 162 21.92 -10.20 -7.11
C THR A 162 21.91 -9.12 -6.03
N ILE A 163 21.83 -7.84 -6.41
CA ILE A 163 21.71 -6.72 -5.46
C ILE A 163 20.41 -6.85 -4.65
N LEU A 164 19.26 -7.10 -5.28
CA LEU A 164 17.98 -7.28 -4.58
C LEU A 164 18.03 -8.43 -3.59
N ALA A 165 18.50 -9.60 -4.02
CA ALA A 165 18.63 -10.78 -3.16
C ALA A 165 19.53 -10.50 -1.94
N LYS A 166 20.60 -9.72 -2.11
CA LYS A 166 21.48 -9.35 -1.00
C LYS A 166 20.78 -8.42 -0.01
N ILE A 167 20.00 -7.44 -0.49
CA ILE A 167 19.23 -6.55 0.38
C ILE A 167 18.14 -7.33 1.13
N GLU A 168 17.43 -8.23 0.46
CA GLU A 168 16.44 -9.12 1.09
C GLU A 168 17.07 -9.93 2.23
N GLN A 169 18.24 -10.53 1.99
CA GLN A 169 18.98 -11.25 3.03
C GLN A 169 19.31 -10.34 4.22
N MET A 170 19.84 -9.15 3.96
CA MET A 170 20.21 -8.20 5.01
C MET A 170 18.99 -7.77 5.85
N LEU A 171 17.83 -7.55 5.22
CA LEU A 171 16.62 -7.21 5.95
C LEU A 171 16.17 -8.35 6.88
N LYS A 172 16.22 -9.60 6.41
CA LYS A 172 15.93 -10.78 7.23
C LYS A 172 16.88 -10.90 8.42
N GLU A 173 18.18 -10.75 8.20
CA GLU A 173 19.20 -10.81 9.25
C GLU A 173 19.04 -9.71 10.32
N ASN A 174 18.44 -8.56 9.95
CA ASN A 174 18.18 -7.45 10.86
C ASN A 174 16.75 -7.47 11.45
N GLY A 175 16.03 -8.59 11.34
CA GLY A 175 14.74 -8.78 12.00
C GLY A 175 13.56 -8.06 11.34
N PHE A 176 13.68 -7.63 10.08
CA PHE A 176 12.51 -7.19 9.32
C PHE A 176 11.67 -8.39 8.90
N ALA A 177 10.34 -8.19 8.88
CA ALA A 177 9.36 -9.24 8.61
C ALA A 177 9.56 -9.90 7.23
N GLU A 178 9.20 -11.18 7.11
CA GLU A 178 9.38 -11.95 5.87
C GLU A 178 8.51 -11.45 4.70
N ASP A 179 7.49 -10.64 4.97
CA ASP A 179 6.55 -10.11 3.99
C ASP A 179 7.00 -8.79 3.31
N VAL A 180 8.26 -8.37 3.54
CA VAL A 180 8.83 -7.19 2.89
C VAL A 180 9.05 -7.45 1.39
N LYS A 181 8.18 -6.87 0.55
CA LYS A 181 8.35 -6.88 -0.90
C LYS A 181 9.31 -5.78 -1.35
N LEU A 182 10.45 -6.16 -1.94
CA LEU A 182 11.41 -5.24 -2.52
C LEU A 182 11.21 -5.06 -4.02
N SER A 183 11.42 -3.84 -4.51
CA SER A 183 11.46 -3.54 -5.93
C SER A 183 12.29 -2.29 -6.20
N TYR A 184 12.85 -2.19 -7.40
CA TYR A 184 13.46 -0.95 -7.86
C TYR A 184 12.41 0.11 -8.18
N ARG A 185 12.79 1.38 -8.02
CA ARG A 185 11.98 2.50 -8.52
C ARG A 185 12.39 2.79 -9.96
N ASN A 186 11.45 2.64 -10.88
CA ASN A 186 11.67 2.98 -12.29
C ASN A 186 11.98 4.48 -12.43
N GLN A 187 12.98 4.79 -13.26
CA GLN A 187 13.32 6.16 -13.66
C GLN A 187 12.99 6.33 -15.14
N SER A 188 12.83 7.59 -15.56
CA SER A 188 12.42 7.95 -16.92
C SER A 188 13.41 7.52 -18.00
N ASP A 189 14.69 7.32 -17.64
CA ASP A 189 15.76 6.89 -18.55
C ASP A 189 15.99 5.36 -18.54
N GLY A 190 15.17 4.61 -17.79
CA GLY A 190 15.27 3.15 -17.66
C GLY A 190 16.45 2.65 -16.80
N ASN A 191 17.36 3.54 -16.40
CA ASN A 191 18.46 3.18 -15.51
C ASN A 191 18.00 3.24 -14.05
N ILE A 192 18.46 2.27 -13.25
CA ILE A 192 18.17 2.23 -11.82
C ILE A 192 19.26 2.94 -11.04
N PHE A 193 20.50 2.70 -11.46
CA PHE A 193 21.69 3.28 -10.86
C PHE A 193 22.27 4.32 -11.80
N GLN A 194 22.44 5.53 -11.26
CA GLN A 194 23.15 6.61 -11.93
C GLN A 194 24.61 6.55 -11.49
N ASN A 195 25.55 6.57 -12.45
CA ASN A 195 26.97 6.62 -12.14
C ASN A 195 27.27 7.93 -11.42
N THR A 196 27.52 7.85 -10.13
CA THR A 196 28.18 8.90 -9.37
C THR A 196 29.68 8.65 -9.51
N GLU A 197 30.23 8.95 -10.69
CA GLU A 197 31.66 9.18 -10.77
C GLU A 197 31.95 10.43 -9.93
N GLN A 198 32.30 10.23 -8.66
CA GLN A 198 33.29 11.13 -8.08
C GLN A 198 34.52 10.93 -8.95
N LYS A 199 34.85 11.93 -9.77
CA LYS A 199 36.21 12.10 -10.30
C LYS A 199 37.15 12.10 -9.10
N ILE A 200 37.59 10.93 -8.68
CA ILE A 200 38.77 10.81 -7.84
C ILE A 200 39.88 11.20 -8.81
N ASN A 201 40.34 12.44 -8.71
CA ASN A 201 41.61 12.84 -9.30
C ASN A 201 42.68 11.96 -8.65
N VAL A 202 42.92 10.77 -9.20
CA VAL A 202 44.10 10.00 -8.88
C VAL A 202 45.24 10.79 -9.49
N THR A 203 45.93 11.56 -8.66
CA THR A 203 47.21 12.16 -9.05
C THR A 203 48.18 11.00 -9.21
N GLU A 204 48.48 10.60 -10.44
CA GLU A 204 49.63 9.74 -10.71
C GLU A 204 50.89 10.51 -10.31
N GLN A 205 51.50 10.13 -9.19
CA GLN A 205 52.87 10.51 -8.89
C GLN A 205 53.77 9.37 -9.36
N THR A 206 54.39 9.57 -10.51
CA THR A 206 55.53 8.76 -10.95
C THR A 206 56.72 9.15 -10.08
N PHE A 207 57.21 8.23 -9.26
CA PHE A 207 58.53 8.36 -8.64
C PHE A 207 59.58 7.99 -9.70
N LEU A 208 60.52 8.91 -9.95
CA LEU A 208 61.78 8.61 -10.64
C LEU A 208 62.72 7.86 -9.70
#